data_AF-A0A645DE34-F1
#
_entry.id   AF-A0A645DE34-F1
#
_cell.length_a   1.000
_cell.length_b   1.000
_cell.length_c   1.000
_cell.angle_alpha   90.00
_cell.angle_beta   90.00
_cell.angle_gamma   90.00
#
_symmetry.space_group_name_H-M   'P 1'
#
loop_
_entity.id
_entity.type
_entity.pdbx_description
1 polymer ?
#
loop_
_entity_poly.entity_id
_entity_poly.type
_entity_poly.pdbx_seq_one_letter_code
_entity_poly.pdbx_strand_id
1 'polypeptide(L)'
;MYPAEGAVAEDYPHPAAFRRPKFITGKAKATGAEAGTAMHELIQFCDFAALAAGPTAEAVRLLAAGFISDEQYAAIDFEKVASFTKSELFSRMSASDELMREVRFNTLMPAAELLPYVPDTTASEEVLVQGVIDCVFREGERYTIVDYKTDHIGPGEMGTLAQRYAVQLRLYRRAFSQMAKTKDVRTVIYSFALGESVSVD
;
A
#
# COMPACT_ATOMS: atom_id res chain seq x y z
N MET A 1 29.41 -38.09 35.38
CA MET A 1 30.47 -38.16 34.35
C MET A 1 29.77 -38.05 33.00
N TYR A 2 29.63 -36.83 32.49
CA TYR A 2 29.07 -36.56 31.17
C TYR A 2 30.19 -36.69 30.13
N PRO A 3 29.98 -37.34 28.97
CA PRO A 3 30.87 -37.16 27.84
C PRO A 3 30.52 -35.87 27.08
N ALA A 4 31.55 -35.35 26.42
CA ALA A 4 31.65 -34.04 25.80
C ALA A 4 30.98 -33.93 24.42
N GLU A 5 30.62 -32.68 24.12
CA GLU A 5 30.50 -31.97 22.83
C GLU A 5 30.49 -32.78 21.52
N GLY A 6 29.39 -32.59 20.77
CA GLY A 6 29.31 -32.82 19.33
C GLY A 6 28.38 -31.77 18.73
N ALA A 7 28.96 -30.80 18.02
CA ALA A 7 28.29 -29.68 17.38
C ALA A 7 27.32 -30.13 16.27
N VAL A 8 26.11 -29.60 16.29
CA VAL A 8 25.27 -29.45 15.09
C VAL A 8 24.88 -27.99 14.99
N ALA A 9 25.52 -27.28 14.07
CA ALA A 9 25.16 -25.93 13.68
C ALA A 9 23.82 -26.01 12.93
N GLU A 10 22.75 -25.54 13.54
CA GLU A 10 21.46 -25.33 12.89
C GLU A 10 21.57 -24.10 11.98
N ASP A 11 21.70 -24.35 10.68
CA ASP A 11 21.69 -23.33 9.63
C ASP A 11 20.23 -22.99 9.27
N TYR A 12 19.50 -22.39 10.22
CA TYR A 12 18.23 -21.74 9.91
C TYR A 12 18.52 -20.36 9.31
N PRO A 13 17.89 -19.98 8.17
CA PRO A 13 18.02 -18.63 7.66
C PRO A 13 17.50 -17.66 8.72
N HIS A 14 18.44 -16.96 9.38
CA HIS A 14 18.15 -15.91 10.33
C HIS A 14 17.22 -14.90 9.64
N PRO A 15 16.02 -14.62 10.18
CA PRO A 15 15.17 -13.57 9.62
C PRO A 15 16.01 -12.29 9.59
N ALA A 16 16.09 -11.69 8.40
CA ALA A 16 16.88 -10.49 8.15
C ALA A 16 16.69 -9.53 9.33
N ALA A 17 17.79 -9.23 10.01
CA ALA A 17 17.82 -8.43 11.22
C ALA A 17 16.87 -7.23 11.07
N PHE A 18 15.91 -7.10 11.98
CA PHE A 18 15.04 -5.93 12.09
C PHE A 18 15.89 -4.67 11.91
N ARG A 19 15.78 -4.02 10.75
CA ARG A 19 16.49 -2.79 10.47
C ARG A 19 15.98 -1.76 11.49
N ARG A 20 16.86 -1.38 12.42
CA ARG A 20 16.58 -0.37 13.44
C ARG A 20 16.04 0.90 12.75
N PRO A 21 14.91 1.47 13.21
CA PRO A 21 14.37 2.71 12.67
C PRO A 21 15.42 3.84 12.75
N LYS A 22 15.54 4.61 11.66
CA LYS A 22 16.57 5.65 11.48
C LYS A 22 16.42 6.91 12.35
N PHE A 23 15.46 6.95 13.27
CA PHE A 23 15.20 8.11 14.14
C PHE A 23 16.40 8.50 15.05
N ILE A 24 17.46 7.70 15.12
CA ILE A 24 18.65 7.96 15.98
C ILE A 24 19.73 8.82 15.28
N THR A 25 19.62 9.15 13.98
CA THR A 25 20.61 9.99 13.30
C THR A 25 20.00 11.28 12.78
N GLY A 26 20.42 12.41 13.36
CA GLY A 26 19.89 13.74 13.09
C GLY A 26 19.90 14.17 11.61
N LYS A 27 18.89 14.98 11.25
CA LYS A 27 18.71 15.75 10.00
C LYS A 27 19.35 15.11 8.76
N ALA A 28 18.84 13.94 8.37
CA ALA A 28 19.03 13.42 7.02
C ALA A 28 17.91 13.93 6.10
N LYS A 29 18.25 14.18 4.83
CA LYS A 29 17.29 14.43 3.74
C LYS A 29 16.29 13.26 3.71
N ALA A 30 15.00 13.55 3.56
CA ALA A 30 13.95 12.53 3.61
C ALA A 30 14.31 11.34 2.69
N THR A 31 14.25 10.12 3.23
CA THR A 31 14.52 8.92 2.44
C THR A 31 13.37 8.67 1.46
N GLY A 32 13.62 7.94 0.37
CA GLY A 32 12.55 7.62 -0.60
C GLY A 32 11.34 6.91 0.02
N ALA A 33 11.52 6.20 1.14
CA ALA A 33 10.43 5.60 1.90
C ALA A 33 9.61 6.65 2.67
N GLU A 34 10.27 7.65 3.28
CA GLU A 34 9.61 8.74 4.01
C GLU A 34 8.79 9.63 3.07
N ALA A 35 9.29 9.91 1.87
CA ALA A 35 8.52 10.61 0.83
C ALA A 35 7.29 9.80 0.39
N GLY A 36 7.42 8.47 0.28
CA GLY A 36 6.30 7.57 0.00
C GLY A 36 5.20 7.63 1.05
N THR A 37 5.58 7.53 2.33
CA THR A 37 4.67 7.67 3.47
C THR A 37 3.97 9.02 3.49
N ALA A 38 4.72 10.12 3.26
CA ALA A 38 4.12 11.46 3.25
C ALA A 38 3.08 11.64 2.15
N MET A 39 3.35 11.12 0.94
CA MET A 39 2.40 11.13 -0.16
C MET A 39 1.14 10.31 0.18
N HIS A 40 1.29 9.12 0.76
CA HIS A 40 0.17 8.29 1.22
C HIS A 40 -0.70 9.02 2.26
N GLU A 41 -0.09 9.59 3.30
CA GLU A 41 -0.83 10.28 4.36
C GLU A 41 -1.56 11.53 3.86
N LEU A 42 -0.97 12.28 2.92
CA LEU A 42 -1.66 13.38 2.24
C LEU A 42 -2.95 12.87 1.58
N ILE A 43 -2.87 11.81 0.78
CA ILE A 43 -4.05 11.27 0.08
C ILE A 43 -5.06 10.65 1.06
N GLN A 44 -4.59 10.03 2.14
CA GLN A 44 -5.41 9.47 3.20
C GLN A 44 -6.32 10.53 3.85
N PHE A 45 -5.76 11.70 4.19
CA PHE A 45 -6.47 12.70 4.99
C PHE A 45 -7.06 13.87 4.18
N CYS A 46 -6.66 14.04 2.92
CA CYS A 46 -7.12 15.16 2.12
C CYS A 46 -8.64 15.19 1.91
N ASP A 47 -9.17 16.38 1.72
CA ASP A 47 -10.40 16.58 0.99
C ASP A 47 -10.08 16.59 -0.52
N PHE A 48 -10.77 15.77 -1.31
CA PHE A 48 -10.44 15.62 -2.73
C PHE A 48 -10.75 16.90 -3.53
N ALA A 49 -11.80 17.65 -3.17
CA ALA A 49 -12.10 18.91 -3.85
C ALA A 49 -11.04 19.98 -3.54
N ALA A 50 -10.59 20.07 -2.28
CA ALA A 50 -9.50 20.96 -1.88
C ALA A 50 -8.16 20.54 -2.52
N LEU A 51 -7.86 19.24 -2.56
CA LEU A 51 -6.66 18.71 -3.20
C LEU A 51 -6.65 19.04 -4.70
N ALA A 52 -7.78 18.90 -5.38
CA ALA A 52 -7.93 19.25 -6.79
C ALA A 52 -7.77 20.76 -7.04
N ALA A 53 -8.30 21.59 -6.15
CA ALA A 53 -8.18 23.04 -6.24
C ALA A 53 -6.74 23.53 -5.99
N GLY A 54 -5.98 22.87 -5.12
CA GLY A 54 -4.60 23.24 -4.82
C GLY A 54 -3.90 22.26 -3.87
N PRO A 55 -3.07 21.33 -4.38
CA PRO A 55 -2.39 20.32 -3.55
C PRO A 55 -1.58 20.88 -2.39
N THR A 56 -0.85 21.97 -2.62
CA THR A 56 -0.04 22.64 -1.58
C THR A 56 -0.91 23.30 -0.52
N ALA A 57 -1.99 23.97 -0.92
CA ALA A 57 -2.90 24.61 0.03
C ALA A 57 -3.58 23.56 0.93
N GLU A 58 -3.97 22.43 0.35
CA GLU A 58 -4.56 21.32 1.11
C GLU A 58 -3.55 20.69 2.06
N ALA A 59 -2.30 20.46 1.62
CA ALA A 59 -1.25 19.97 2.50
C ALA A 59 -0.96 20.93 3.67
N VAL A 60 -0.97 22.25 3.43
CA VAL A 60 -0.85 23.25 4.52
C VAL A 60 -2.02 23.17 5.50
N ARG A 61 -3.25 22.97 5.01
CA ARG A 61 -4.43 22.79 5.87
C ARG A 61 -4.29 21.55 6.75
N LEU A 62 -3.83 20.44 6.18
CA LEU A 62 -3.60 19.19 6.91
C LEU A 62 -2.47 19.30 7.92
N LEU A 63 -1.37 19.98 7.56
CA LEU A 63 -0.26 20.28 8.46
C LEU A 63 -0.74 21.11 9.66
N ALA A 64 -1.48 22.18 9.40
CA ALA A 64 -2.03 23.04 10.46
C ALA A 64 -3.03 22.29 11.38
N ALA A 65 -3.74 21.30 10.83
CA ALA A 65 -4.64 20.43 11.59
C ALA A 65 -3.94 19.24 12.27
N GLY A 66 -2.63 19.07 12.08
CA GLY A 66 -1.84 18.00 12.70
C GLY A 66 -2.02 16.61 12.08
N PHE A 67 -2.56 16.52 10.86
CA PHE A 67 -2.70 15.25 10.14
C PHE A 67 -1.40 14.79 9.48
N ILE A 68 -0.49 15.73 9.18
CA ILE A 68 0.86 15.45 8.67
C ILE A 68 1.86 16.31 9.44
N SER A 69 3.11 15.85 9.57
CA SER A 69 4.21 16.58 10.21
C SER A 69 4.93 17.53 9.26
N ASP A 70 5.75 18.44 9.80
CA ASP A 70 6.60 19.32 8.99
C ASP A 70 7.55 18.52 8.08
N GLU A 71 8.12 17.42 8.58
CA GLU A 71 8.99 16.53 7.81
C GLU A 71 8.25 15.87 6.65
N GLN A 72 7.01 15.42 6.89
CA GLN A 72 6.17 14.83 5.85
C GLN A 72 5.79 15.88 4.82
N TYR A 73 5.33 17.05 5.24
CA TYR A 73 5.03 18.16 4.34
C TYR A 73 6.22 18.49 3.42
N ALA A 74 7.43 18.57 3.99
CA ALA A 74 8.65 18.83 3.24
C ALA A 74 9.07 17.70 2.28
N ALA A 75 8.56 16.47 2.48
CA ALA A 75 8.87 15.30 1.66
C ALA A 75 7.84 15.05 0.54
N ILE A 76 6.72 15.80 0.50
CA ILE A 76 5.68 15.66 -0.53
C ILE A 76 6.22 16.15 -1.89
N ASP A 77 6.03 15.32 -2.91
CA ASP A 77 6.29 15.65 -4.31
C ASP A 77 5.02 16.23 -4.96
N PHE A 78 4.85 17.55 -4.83
CA PHE A 78 3.62 18.23 -5.28
C PHE A 78 3.36 18.12 -6.79
N GLU A 79 4.39 17.93 -7.61
CA GLU A 79 4.21 17.70 -9.05
C GLU A 79 3.52 16.34 -9.30
N LYS A 80 3.92 15.31 -8.56
CA LYS A 80 3.26 14.00 -8.63
C LYS A 80 1.83 14.04 -8.09
N VAL A 81 1.58 14.80 -7.03
CA VAL A 81 0.20 15.02 -6.53
C VAL A 81 -0.64 15.75 -7.58
N ALA A 82 -0.10 16.79 -8.20
CA ALA A 82 -0.80 17.53 -9.26
C ALA A 82 -1.05 16.70 -10.52
N SER A 83 -0.17 15.74 -10.83
CA SER A 83 -0.41 14.73 -11.88
C SER A 83 -1.55 13.80 -11.50
N PHE A 84 -1.57 13.32 -10.25
CA PHE A 84 -2.65 12.48 -9.73
C PHE A 84 -4.02 13.16 -9.79
N THR A 85 -4.14 14.43 -9.39
CA THR A 85 -5.42 15.14 -9.42
C THR A 85 -5.97 15.38 -10.83
N LYS A 86 -5.13 15.24 -11.86
CA LYS A 86 -5.51 15.32 -13.28
C LYS A 86 -5.78 13.96 -13.92
N SER A 87 -5.56 12.87 -13.19
CA SER A 87 -5.73 11.52 -13.72
C SER A 87 -7.21 11.13 -13.88
N GLU A 88 -7.48 10.21 -14.81
CA GLU A 88 -8.80 9.59 -14.95
C GLU A 88 -9.22 8.88 -13.66
N LEU A 89 -8.28 8.20 -13.00
CA LEU A 89 -8.53 7.51 -11.74
C LEU A 89 -9.04 8.48 -10.67
N PHE A 90 -8.34 9.60 -10.45
CA PHE A 90 -8.77 10.59 -9.47
C PHE A 90 -10.16 11.17 -9.80
N SER A 91 -10.44 11.38 -11.08
CA SER A 91 -11.75 11.88 -11.53
C SER A 91 -12.88 10.89 -11.19
N ARG A 92 -12.66 9.59 -11.44
CA ARG A 92 -13.60 8.52 -11.06
C ARG A 92 -13.78 8.42 -9.55
N MET A 93 -12.69 8.47 -8.80
CA MET A 93 -12.74 8.42 -7.33
C MET A 93 -13.50 9.61 -6.76
N SER A 94 -13.27 10.82 -7.27
CA SER A 94 -13.95 12.04 -6.82
C SER A 94 -15.44 12.06 -7.13
N ALA A 95 -15.86 11.36 -8.19
CA ALA A 95 -17.26 11.26 -8.62
C ALA A 95 -17.98 10.01 -8.06
N SER A 96 -17.28 9.18 -7.29
CA SER A 96 -17.80 7.90 -6.79
C SER A 96 -18.93 8.08 -5.76
N ASP A 97 -19.80 7.08 -5.64
CA ASP A 97 -20.90 7.09 -4.67
C ASP A 97 -20.39 6.97 -3.23
N GLU A 98 -19.23 6.35 -3.07
CA GLU A 98 -18.62 6.03 -1.79
C GLU A 98 -17.11 5.93 -1.95
N LEU A 99 -16.38 6.56 -1.03
CA LEU A 99 -14.92 6.56 -0.97
C LEU A 99 -14.48 6.17 0.44
N MET A 100 -13.83 5.02 0.55
CA MET A 100 -13.28 4.50 1.80
C MET A 100 -11.76 4.52 1.72
N ARG A 101 -11.09 5.02 2.75
CA ARG A 101 -9.62 5.04 2.85
C ARG A 101 -9.19 4.27 4.09
N GLU A 102 -8.01 3.64 4.02
CA GLU A 102 -7.44 2.84 5.11
C GLU A 102 -8.37 1.73 5.63
N VAL A 103 -8.92 0.93 4.70
CA VAL A 103 -9.84 -0.16 5.05
C VAL A 103 -9.06 -1.31 5.67
N ARG A 104 -9.14 -1.42 7.00
CA ARG A 104 -8.51 -2.51 7.76
C ARG A 104 -9.30 -3.80 7.59
N PHE A 105 -8.58 -4.91 7.42
CA PHE A 105 -9.19 -6.23 7.35
C PHE A 105 -8.36 -7.27 8.09
N ASN A 106 -9.08 -8.32 8.51
CA ASN A 106 -8.52 -9.58 8.97
C ASN A 106 -9.19 -10.68 8.14
N THR A 107 -8.41 -11.58 7.55
CA THR A 107 -8.95 -12.73 6.80
C THR A 107 -8.10 -13.96 7.04
N LEU A 108 -8.72 -15.13 6.90
CA LEU A 108 -8.03 -16.42 6.94
C LEU A 108 -7.75 -16.86 5.50
N MET A 109 -6.50 -17.29 5.26
CA MET A 109 -6.07 -17.78 3.95
C MET A 109 -5.23 -19.05 4.08
N PRO A 110 -5.38 -20.01 3.17
CA PRO A 110 -4.51 -21.19 3.13
C PRO A 110 -3.05 -20.77 3.00
N ALA A 111 -2.17 -21.41 3.78
CA ALA A 111 -0.74 -21.11 3.79
C ALA A 111 -0.11 -21.15 2.38
N ALA A 112 -0.54 -22.10 1.54
CA ALA A 112 -0.04 -22.26 0.17
C ALA A 112 -0.37 -21.09 -0.78
N GLU A 113 -1.37 -20.26 -0.46
CA GLU A 113 -1.68 -19.06 -1.26
C GLU A 113 -0.78 -17.86 -0.92
N LEU A 114 -0.08 -17.89 0.22
CA LEU A 114 0.68 -16.77 0.76
C LEU A 114 2.19 -17.01 0.74
N LEU A 115 2.61 -18.23 1.10
CA LEU A 115 3.99 -18.55 1.37
C LEU A 115 4.57 -19.38 0.22
N PRO A 116 5.76 -19.02 -0.30
CA PRO A 116 6.46 -19.90 -1.21
C PRO A 116 6.95 -21.13 -0.41
N TYR A 117 6.80 -22.32 -1.01
CA TYR A 117 7.30 -23.60 -0.46
C TYR A 117 6.67 -24.05 0.87
N VAL A 118 5.34 -24.19 0.89
CA VAL A 118 4.63 -24.82 2.02
C VAL A 118 4.54 -26.34 1.82
N PRO A 119 4.90 -27.17 2.81
CA PRO A 119 4.69 -28.62 2.75
C PRO A 119 3.22 -28.97 2.51
N ASP A 120 2.94 -30.01 1.72
CA ASP A 120 1.57 -30.45 1.43
C ASP A 120 0.75 -30.74 2.70
N THR A 121 1.42 -31.15 3.78
CA THR A 121 0.78 -31.43 5.08
C THR A 121 0.23 -30.19 5.77
N THR A 122 0.75 -29.00 5.47
CA THR A 122 0.32 -27.72 6.06
C THR A 122 -0.22 -26.72 5.03
N ALA A 123 -0.25 -27.10 3.75
CA ALA A 123 -0.70 -26.26 2.65
C ALA A 123 -2.13 -25.71 2.82
N SER A 124 -3.01 -26.50 3.43
CA SER A 124 -4.41 -26.16 3.70
C SER A 124 -4.64 -25.49 5.06
N GLU A 125 -3.62 -25.37 5.91
CA GLU A 125 -3.77 -24.68 7.19
C GLU A 125 -4.04 -23.20 6.95
N GLU A 126 -5.00 -22.66 7.71
CA GLU A 126 -5.39 -21.27 7.59
C GLU A 126 -4.45 -20.36 8.40
N VAL A 127 -3.92 -19.35 7.74
CA VAL A 127 -3.11 -18.29 8.33
C VAL A 127 -3.96 -17.03 8.44
N LEU A 128 -3.93 -16.41 9.62
CA LEU A 128 -4.52 -15.09 9.82
C LEU A 128 -3.67 -14.04 9.12
N VAL A 129 -4.28 -13.35 8.17
CA VAL A 129 -3.69 -12.20 7.47
C VAL A 129 -4.38 -10.94 7.92
N GLN A 130 -3.57 -9.94 8.28
CA GLN A 130 -4.01 -8.60 8.63
C GLN A 130 -3.41 -7.62 7.64
N GLY A 131 -4.23 -6.68 7.19
CA GLY A 131 -3.79 -5.70 6.22
C GLY A 131 -4.67 -4.45 6.22
N VAL A 132 -4.23 -3.49 5.42
CA VAL A 132 -4.93 -2.23 5.21
C VAL A 132 -4.95 -1.95 3.71
N ILE A 133 -6.14 -1.71 3.18
CA ILE A 133 -6.32 -1.30 1.79
C ILE A 133 -6.30 0.23 1.76
N ASP A 134 -5.39 0.81 0.98
CA ASP A 134 -5.21 2.26 0.90
C ASP A 134 -6.53 2.97 0.58
N CYS A 135 -7.22 2.53 -0.47
CA CYS A 135 -8.49 3.10 -0.87
C CYS A 135 -9.41 2.09 -1.57
N VAL A 136 -10.71 2.25 -1.37
CA VAL A 136 -11.75 1.58 -2.13
C VAL A 136 -12.82 2.60 -2.49
N PHE A 137 -13.23 2.64 -3.76
CA PHE A 137 -14.35 3.46 -4.17
C PHE A 137 -15.43 2.63 -4.87
N ARG A 138 -16.67 3.11 -4.82
CA ARG A 138 -17.83 2.43 -5.42
C ARG A 138 -18.47 3.27 -6.51
N GLU A 139 -18.69 2.66 -7.67
CA GLU A 139 -19.46 3.21 -8.79
C GLU A 139 -20.62 2.26 -9.09
N GLY A 140 -21.85 2.62 -8.69
CA GLY A 140 -22.99 1.71 -8.79
C GLY A 140 -22.79 0.47 -7.90
N GLU A 141 -22.87 -0.72 -8.47
CA GLU A 141 -22.68 -1.98 -7.72
C GLU A 141 -21.21 -2.45 -7.66
N ARG A 142 -20.32 -1.79 -8.41
CA ARG A 142 -18.91 -2.19 -8.55
C ARG A 142 -18.03 -1.47 -7.55
N TYR A 143 -17.20 -2.23 -6.85
CA TYR A 143 -16.12 -1.68 -6.04
C TYR A 143 -14.78 -1.75 -6.80
N THR A 144 -13.96 -0.71 -6.64
CA THR A 144 -12.60 -0.68 -7.15
C THR A 144 -11.65 -0.38 -6.00
N ILE A 145 -10.77 -1.34 -5.72
CA ILE A 145 -9.64 -1.17 -4.81
C ILE A 145 -8.55 -0.41 -5.56
N VAL A 146 -8.01 0.61 -4.91
CA VAL A 146 -6.87 1.38 -5.40
C VAL A 146 -5.75 1.22 -4.39
N ASP A 147 -4.59 0.80 -4.87
CA ASP A 147 -3.35 0.77 -4.11
C ASP A 147 -2.37 1.76 -4.74
N TYR A 148 -1.83 2.66 -3.92
CA TYR A 148 -0.97 3.73 -4.36
C TYR A 148 0.49 3.31 -4.22
N LYS A 149 1.27 3.42 -5.29
CA LYS A 149 2.71 3.07 -5.26
C LYS A 149 3.58 4.27 -5.55
N THR A 150 4.59 4.45 -4.70
CA THR A 150 5.66 5.45 -4.85
C THR A 150 7.00 4.81 -5.22
N ASP A 151 6.97 3.55 -5.66
CA ASP A 151 8.11 2.83 -6.20
C ASP A 151 8.82 3.65 -7.28
N HIS A 152 10.15 3.59 -7.28
CA HIS A 152 10.96 4.19 -8.33
C HIS A 152 10.96 3.22 -9.52
N ILE A 153 10.14 3.53 -10.52
CA ILE A 153 10.06 2.77 -11.78
C ILE A 153 10.13 3.73 -12.97
N GLY A 154 10.62 3.23 -14.10
CA GLY A 154 10.74 3.93 -15.36
C GLY A 154 9.59 3.65 -16.34
N PRO A 155 9.54 4.40 -17.46
CA PRO A 155 8.54 4.19 -18.50
C PRO A 155 8.50 2.74 -19.00
N GLY A 156 7.31 2.17 -19.14
CA GLY A 156 7.11 0.79 -19.60
C GLY A 156 7.17 -0.28 -18.51
N GLU A 157 7.45 0.08 -17.24
CA GLU A 157 7.57 -0.88 -16.14
C GLU A 157 6.27 -1.14 -15.35
N MET A 158 5.13 -0.55 -15.77
CA MET A 158 3.83 -0.76 -15.10
C MET A 158 3.42 -2.23 -15.01
N GLY A 159 3.71 -3.04 -16.03
CA GLY A 159 3.43 -4.49 -16.00
C GLY A 159 4.25 -5.23 -14.95
N THR A 160 5.52 -4.88 -14.79
CA THR A 160 6.40 -5.44 -13.76
C THR A 160 5.92 -5.04 -12.36
N LEU A 161 5.49 -3.79 -12.20
CA LEU A 161 4.90 -3.31 -10.94
C LEU A 161 3.62 -4.10 -10.60
N ALA A 162 2.72 -4.29 -11.57
CA ALA A 162 1.50 -5.08 -11.41
C ALA A 162 1.80 -6.52 -10.98
N GLN A 163 2.76 -7.19 -11.63
CA GLN A 163 3.16 -8.55 -11.26
C GLN A 163 3.73 -8.63 -9.85
N ARG A 164 4.55 -7.65 -9.45
CA ARG A 164 5.13 -7.56 -8.10
C ARG A 164 4.06 -7.53 -7.01
N TYR A 165 2.97 -6.80 -7.24
CA TYR A 165 1.91 -6.59 -6.25
C TYR A 165 0.67 -7.47 -6.45
N ALA A 166 0.68 -8.38 -7.45
CA ALA A 166 -0.48 -9.20 -7.78
C ALA A 166 -0.96 -10.08 -6.61
N VAL A 167 -0.05 -10.66 -5.82
CA VAL A 167 -0.42 -11.45 -4.63
C VAL A 167 -1.14 -10.59 -3.59
N GLN A 168 -0.60 -9.39 -3.31
CA GLN A 168 -1.20 -8.43 -2.36
C GLN A 168 -2.60 -8.02 -2.81
N LEU A 169 -2.77 -7.69 -4.09
CA LEU A 169 -4.07 -7.25 -4.61
C LEU A 169 -5.11 -8.36 -4.65
N ARG A 170 -4.70 -9.62 -4.93
CA ARG A 170 -5.60 -10.78 -4.80
C ARG A 170 -6.07 -10.96 -3.35
N LEU A 171 -5.16 -10.79 -2.38
CA LEU A 171 -5.50 -10.81 -0.95
C LEU A 171 -6.51 -9.68 -0.61
N TYR A 172 -6.25 -8.45 -1.04
CA TYR A 172 -7.14 -7.31 -0.79
C TYR A 172 -8.52 -7.53 -1.41
N ARG A 173 -8.56 -7.98 -2.66
CA ARG A 173 -9.79 -8.31 -3.38
C ARG A 173 -10.59 -9.37 -2.64
N ARG A 174 -9.95 -10.46 -2.21
CA ARG A 174 -10.59 -11.55 -1.46
C ARG A 174 -11.17 -11.04 -0.14
N ALA A 175 -10.36 -10.36 0.67
CA ALA A 175 -10.76 -9.86 1.98
C ALA A 175 -11.93 -8.88 1.86
N PHE A 176 -11.82 -7.90 0.96
CA PHE A 176 -12.86 -6.90 0.76
C PHE A 176 -14.15 -7.52 0.20
N SER A 177 -14.04 -8.45 -0.76
CA SER A 177 -15.21 -9.17 -1.31
C SER A 177 -16.01 -9.90 -0.23
N GLN A 178 -15.33 -10.50 0.75
CA GLN A 178 -15.98 -11.15 1.89
C GLN A 178 -16.66 -10.13 2.82
N MET A 179 -15.97 -9.03 3.15
CA MET A 179 -16.50 -7.96 4.01
C MET A 179 -17.73 -7.29 3.39
N ALA A 180 -17.63 -6.92 2.11
CA ALA A 180 -18.67 -6.22 1.36
C ALA A 180 -19.74 -7.17 0.77
N LYS A 181 -19.58 -8.49 0.94
CA LYS A 181 -20.49 -9.54 0.43
C LYS A 181 -20.80 -9.41 -1.07
N THR A 182 -19.79 -9.06 -1.86
CA THR A 182 -19.88 -8.92 -3.31
C THR A 182 -18.68 -9.56 -4.00
N LYS A 183 -18.85 -9.99 -5.25
CA LYS A 183 -17.76 -10.49 -6.10
C LYS A 183 -17.29 -9.45 -7.13
N ASP A 184 -18.03 -8.36 -7.29
CA ASP A 184 -17.75 -7.34 -8.30
C ASP A 184 -16.75 -6.30 -7.80
N VAL A 185 -15.55 -6.79 -7.47
CA VAL A 185 -14.42 -6.01 -6.97
C VAL A 185 -13.31 -6.04 -8.00
N ARG A 186 -12.86 -4.87 -8.47
CA ARG A 186 -11.66 -4.69 -9.30
C ARG A 186 -10.50 -4.20 -8.45
N THR A 187 -9.28 -4.38 -8.94
CA THR A 187 -8.10 -3.78 -8.31
C THR A 187 -7.29 -2.97 -9.31
N VAL A 188 -6.74 -1.86 -8.83
CA VAL A 188 -5.96 -0.90 -9.61
C VAL A 188 -4.73 -0.51 -8.81
N ILE A 189 -3.59 -0.44 -9.48
CA ILE A 189 -2.41 0.25 -8.96
C ILE A 189 -2.34 1.62 -9.60
N TYR A 190 -2.07 2.64 -8.80
CA TYR A 190 -1.63 3.95 -9.29
C TYR A 190 -0.16 4.17 -8.96
N SER A 191 0.67 4.39 -9.98
CA SER A 191 2.09 4.73 -9.80
C SER A 191 2.28 6.23 -9.81
N PHE A 192 2.70 6.80 -8.67
CA PHE A 192 3.06 8.21 -8.61
C PHE A 192 4.32 8.55 -9.43
N ALA A 193 5.21 7.58 -9.66
CA ALA A 193 6.41 7.80 -10.47
C ALA A 193 6.07 8.01 -11.95
N LEU A 194 5.04 7.33 -12.46
CA LEU A 194 4.64 7.40 -13.87
C LEU A 194 3.39 8.27 -14.10
N GLY A 195 2.61 8.56 -13.06
CA GLY A 195 1.32 9.24 -13.21
C GLY A 195 0.25 8.36 -13.88
N GLU A 196 0.44 7.05 -13.83
CA GLU A 196 -0.35 6.07 -14.58
C GLU A 196 -1.06 5.10 -13.63
N SER A 197 -2.18 4.56 -14.11
CA SER A 197 -2.88 3.48 -13.42
C SER A 197 -2.96 2.22 -14.29
N VAL A 198 -2.92 1.06 -13.65
CA VAL A 198 -3.10 -0.23 -14.31
C VAL A 198 -4.08 -1.08 -13.52
N SER A 199 -5.03 -1.70 -14.22
CA SER A 199 -5.91 -2.71 -13.61
C SER A 199 -5.13 -4.00 -13.41
N VAL A 200 -5.32 -4.63 -12.26
CA VAL A 200 -4.73 -5.93 -11.92
C VAL A 200 -5.87 -6.90 -11.64
N ASP A 201 -5.87 -8.03 -12.33
CA ASP A 201 -6.91 -9.07 -12.22
C ASP A 201 -6.60 -10.09 -11.12
#